data_AF-A0A7C3DG44-F1
#
_entry.id   AF-A0A7C3DG44-F1
#
_cell.length_a   1.000
_cell.length_b   1.000
_cell.length_c   1.000
_cell.angle_alpha   90.00
_cell.angle_beta   90.00
_cell.angle_gamma   90.00
#
_symmetry.space_group_name_H-M   'P 1'
#
loop_
_entity.id
_entity.type
_entity.pdbx_description
1 polymer ?
#
loop_
_entity_poly.entity_id
_entity_poly.type
_entity_poly.pdbx_seq_one_letter_code
_entity_poly.pdbx_strand_id
1 'polypeptide(L)'
;MGNQKTTMTLQDIITDIHALTEDIEVYERKYGILSETFYEAYTNGEEPDDDSWVLDWADWAGAYKILLRRQEQYRKTMQALLDQSANIVDVIERTAQREPIPVTI
;
A
#
# COMPACT_ATOMS: atom_id res chain seq x y z
N MET A 1 18.86 -24.35 9.33
CA MET A 1 18.58 -22.94 9.01
C MET A 1 17.14 -22.65 9.39
N GLY A 2 16.90 -21.84 10.42
CA GLY A 2 15.55 -21.46 10.81
C GLY A 2 14.98 -20.49 9.79
N ASN A 3 13.83 -20.81 9.22
CA ASN A 3 13.07 -19.89 8.38
C ASN A 3 12.58 -18.72 9.26
N GLN A 4 13.34 -17.63 9.33
CA GLN A 4 12.77 -16.35 9.75
C GLN A 4 11.75 -16.00 8.67
N LYS A 5 10.47 -16.26 8.94
CA LYS A 5 9.40 -15.52 8.25
C LYS A 5 9.75 -14.05 8.44
N THR A 6 10.05 -13.35 7.37
CA THR A 6 10.30 -11.91 7.39
C THR A 6 9.02 -11.23 7.86
N THR A 7 8.90 -10.99 9.17
CA THR A 7 7.77 -10.26 9.74
C THR A 7 7.94 -8.80 9.37
N MET A 8 7.10 -8.27 8.49
CA MET A 8 7.07 -6.84 8.21
C MET A 8 6.61 -6.09 9.47
N THR A 9 7.22 -4.93 9.71
CA THR A 9 6.80 -4.01 10.76
C THR A 9 5.80 -2.99 10.23
N LEU A 10 5.07 -2.32 11.12
CA LEU A 10 4.21 -1.20 10.75
C LEU A 10 5.00 -0.09 10.02
N GLN A 11 6.26 0.15 10.41
CA GLN A 11 7.11 1.14 9.76
C GLN A 11 7.49 0.73 8.34
N ASP A 12 7.71 -0.56 8.08
CA ASP A 12 7.94 -1.08 6.73
C ASP A 12 6.69 -0.89 5.87
N ILE A 13 5.51 -1.18 6.41
CA ILE A 13 4.23 -0.95 5.69
C ILE A 13 4.04 0.52 5.35
N ILE A 14 4.30 1.45 6.29
CA ILE A 14 4.18 2.88 6.04
C ILE A 14 5.17 3.34 4.96
N THR A 15 6.40 2.84 5.00
CA THR A 15 7.44 3.14 4.01
C THR A 15 7.04 2.64 2.62
N ASP A 16 6.56 1.40 2.53
CA ASP A 16 6.03 0.80 1.29
C ASP A 16 4.85 1.63 0.74
N ILE A 17 3.91 2.06 1.59
CA ILE A 17 2.77 2.89 1.17
C ILE A 17 3.25 4.19 0.52
N HIS A 18 4.21 4.88 1.13
CA HIS A 18 4.74 6.12 0.59
C HIS A 18 5.46 5.90 -0.75
N ALA A 19 6.35 4.90 -0.82
CA ALA A 19 7.08 4.58 -2.04
C ALA A 19 6.14 4.20 -3.20
N LEU A 20 5.16 3.33 -2.95
CA LEU A 20 4.19 2.91 -3.96
C LEU A 20 3.31 4.08 -4.42
N THR A 21 2.93 4.97 -3.51
CA THR A 21 2.15 6.17 -3.85
C THR A 21 2.94 7.08 -4.79
N GLU A 22 4.23 7.32 -4.51
CA GLU A 22 5.11 8.09 -5.38
C GLU A 22 5.27 7.46 -6.77
N ASP A 23 5.43 6.13 -6.84
CA ASP A 23 5.50 5.39 -8.11
C ASP A 23 4.20 5.53 -8.92
N ILE A 24 3.05 5.42 -8.24
CA ILE A 24 1.73 5.51 -8.86
C ILE A 24 1.46 6.93 -9.40
N GLU A 25 1.85 7.97 -8.66
CA GLU A 25 1.68 9.36 -9.09
C GLU A 25 2.36 9.68 -10.43
N VAL A 26 3.44 8.94 -10.79
CA VAL A 26 4.09 9.10 -12.10
C VAL A 26 3.11 8.77 -13.23
N TYR A 27 2.35 7.68 -13.09
CA TYR A 27 1.36 7.26 -14.08
C TYR A 27 0.15 8.19 -14.08
N GLU A 28 -0.34 8.60 -12.91
CA GLU A 28 -1.47 9.54 -12.82
C GLU A 28 -1.16 10.88 -13.50
N ARG A 29 0.06 11.41 -13.30
CA ARG A 29 0.52 12.62 -13.99
C ARG A 29 0.70 12.41 -15.49
N LYS A 30 1.18 11.24 -15.91
CA LYS A 30 1.39 10.90 -17.33
C LYS A 30 0.07 10.81 -18.09
N TYR A 31 -0.95 10.19 -17.51
CA TYR A 31 -2.23 9.91 -18.17
C TYR A 31 -3.36 10.87 -17.79
N GLY A 32 -3.18 11.71 -16.76
CA GLY A 32 -4.15 12.74 -16.37
C GLY A 32 -5.39 12.21 -15.67
N ILE A 33 -5.34 10.99 -15.13
CA ILE A 33 -6.44 10.34 -14.41
C ILE A 33 -5.94 9.68 -13.14
N LEU A 34 -6.79 9.61 -12.12
CA LEU A 34 -6.45 8.99 -10.83
C LEU A 34 -6.54 7.45 -10.92
N SER A 35 -5.78 6.79 -10.06
CA SER A 35 -5.68 5.33 -10.00
C SER A 35 -7.00 4.62 -9.74
N GLU A 36 -7.95 5.26 -9.06
CA GLU A 36 -9.30 4.70 -8.87
C GLU A 36 -10.00 4.47 -10.21
N THR A 37 -10.03 5.49 -11.08
CA THR A 37 -10.60 5.41 -12.43
C THR A 37 -9.82 4.44 -13.31
N PHE A 38 -8.49 4.47 -13.21
CA PHE A 38 -7.60 3.57 -13.93
C PHE A 38 -7.88 2.10 -13.56
N TYR A 39 -8.13 1.84 -12.27
CA TYR A 39 -8.39 0.50 -11.74
C TYR A 39 -9.77 -0.04 -12.11
N GLU A 40 -10.77 0.82 -12.18
CA GLU A 40 -12.11 0.45 -12.64
C GLU A 40 -12.06 -0.04 -14.10
N ALA A 41 -11.43 0.74 -14.99
CA ALA A 41 -11.23 0.36 -16.39
C ALA A 41 -10.45 -0.95 -16.53
N TYR A 42 -9.34 -1.07 -15.80
CA TYR A 42 -8.53 -2.30 -15.75
C TYR A 42 -9.34 -3.52 -15.29
N THR A 43 -10.20 -3.37 -14.28
CA THR A 43 -11.02 -4.46 -13.74
C THR A 43 -12.14 -4.86 -14.69
N ASN A 44 -12.63 -3.92 -15.49
CA ASN A 44 -13.65 -4.15 -16.53
C ASN A 44 -13.06 -4.78 -17.80
N GLY A 45 -11.73 -4.93 -17.90
CA GLY A 45 -11.07 -5.49 -19.07
C GLY A 45 -11.03 -4.55 -20.27
N GLU A 46 -11.14 -3.24 -20.03
CA GLU A 46 -10.84 -2.24 -21.04
C GLU A 46 -9.32 -2.24 -21.22
N GLU A 47 -8.82 -2.50 -22.43
CA GLU A 47 -7.38 -2.47 -22.72
C GLU A 47 -7.09 -1.31 -23.68
N PRO A 48 -5.96 -0.60 -23.54
CA PRO A 48 -5.56 0.39 -24.52
C PRO A 48 -5.16 -0.28 -25.83
N ASP A 49 -5.54 0.32 -26.96
CA ASP A 49 -5.13 -0.15 -28.29
C ASP A 49 -3.64 0.09 -28.59
N ASP A 50 -2.95 0.91 -27.78
CA ASP A 50 -1.54 1.26 -27.94
C ASP A 50 -0.64 0.36 -27.07
N ASP A 51 0.17 -0.48 -27.73
CA ASP A 51 1.13 -1.39 -27.10
C ASP A 51 2.11 -0.68 -26.14
N SER A 52 2.41 0.61 -26.38
CA SER A 52 3.28 1.38 -25.49
C SER A 52 2.63 1.66 -24.13
N TRP A 53 1.30 1.62 -24.03
CA TRP A 53 0.57 1.85 -22.78
C TRP A 53 0.38 0.54 -21.99
N VAL A 54 0.46 -0.62 -22.64
CA VAL A 54 0.27 -1.93 -22.02
C VAL A 54 1.34 -2.22 -20.95
N LEU A 55 2.60 -1.83 -21.20
CA LEU A 55 3.68 -2.03 -20.23
C LEU A 55 3.51 -1.14 -18.99
N ASP A 56 3.26 0.15 -19.19
CA ASP A 56 2.98 1.08 -18.11
C ASP A 56 1.75 0.65 -17.29
N TRP A 57 0.73 0.12 -17.97
CA TRP A 57 -0.47 -0.44 -17.34
C TRP A 57 -0.15 -1.63 -16.43
N ALA A 58 0.66 -2.57 -16.89
CA ALA A 58 1.03 -3.75 -16.11
C ALA A 58 1.82 -3.36 -14.85
N ASP A 59 2.79 -2.45 -15.00
CA ASP A 59 3.62 -1.97 -13.90
C ASP A 59 2.81 -1.18 -12.88
N TRP A 60 1.97 -0.24 -13.34
CA TRP A 60 1.03 0.49 -12.50
C TRP A 60 0.06 -0.45 -11.76
N ALA A 61 -0.54 -1.43 -12.45
CA ALA A 61 -1.51 -2.34 -11.84
C ALA A 61 -0.86 -3.23 -10.76
N GLY A 62 0.40 -3.61 -10.98
CA GLY A 62 1.22 -4.28 -9.98
C GLY A 62 1.42 -3.42 -8.73
N ALA A 63 1.91 -2.18 -8.90
CA ALA A 63 2.13 -1.25 -7.81
C ALA A 63 0.84 -0.94 -7.03
N TYR A 64 -0.26 -0.66 -7.74
CA TYR A 64 -1.56 -0.32 -7.13
C TYR A 64 -2.13 -1.47 -6.31
N LYS A 65 -2.08 -2.71 -6.80
CA LYS A 65 -2.52 -3.89 -6.03
C LYS A 65 -1.70 -4.09 -4.76
N ILE A 66 -0.39 -3.85 -4.82
CA ILE A 66 0.47 -3.90 -3.63
C ILE A 66 0.09 -2.78 -2.65
N LEU A 67 -0.13 -1.56 -3.14
CA LEU A 67 -0.56 -0.42 -2.32
C LEU A 67 -1.85 -0.74 -1.56
N LEU A 68 -2.88 -1.26 -2.26
CA LEU A 68 -4.15 -1.65 -1.65
C LEU A 68 -3.95 -2.69 -0.53
N ARG A 69 -3.08 -3.69 -0.76
CA ARG A 69 -2.75 -4.69 0.26
C ARG A 69 -2.04 -4.05 1.46
N ARG A 70 -1.11 -3.13 1.25
CA ARG A 70 -0.37 -2.44 2.32
C ARG A 70 -1.29 -1.54 3.14
N GLN A 71 -2.21 -0.82 2.50
CA GLN A 71 -3.23 -0.01 3.15
C GLN A 71 -4.18 -0.88 4.00
N GLU A 72 -4.60 -2.04 3.49
CA GLU A 72 -5.40 -3.01 4.25
C GLU A 72 -4.66 -3.51 5.49
N GLN A 73 -3.38 -3.87 5.34
CA GLN A 73 -2.52 -4.31 6.44
C GLN A 73 -2.35 -3.20 7.50
N TYR A 74 -2.06 -1.97 7.06
CA TYR A 74 -1.99 -0.80 7.93
C TYR A 74 -3.29 -0.61 8.72
N ARG A 75 -4.45 -0.61 8.05
CA ARG A 75 -5.74 -0.39 8.71
C ARG A 75 -6.04 -1.45 9.75
N LYS A 76 -5.77 -2.72 9.44
CA LYS A 76 -5.94 -3.84 10.39
C LYS A 76 -5.05 -3.70 11.61
N THR A 77 -3.77 -3.37 11.40
CA THR A 77 -2.83 -3.16 12.50
C THR A 77 -3.23 -1.96 13.36
N MET A 78 -3.61 -0.85 12.75
CA MET A 78 -4.08 0.33 13.49
C MET A 78 -5.35 0.06 14.28
N GLN A 79 -6.31 -0.67 13.70
CA GLN A 79 -7.52 -1.07 14.42
C GLN A 79 -7.16 -1.93 15.65
N ALA A 80 -6.28 -2.91 15.48
CA ALA A 80 -5.83 -3.75 16.61
C ALA A 80 -5.10 -2.94 17.69
N LEU A 81 -4.32 -1.92 17.33
CA LEU A 81 -3.65 -1.04 18.29
C LEU A 81 -4.66 -0.17 19.04
N LEU A 82 -5.65 0.40 18.33
CA LEU A 82 -6.71 1.20 18.92
C LEU A 82 -7.56 0.39 19.89
N ASP A 83 -7.88 -0.87 19.56
CA ASP A 83 -8.65 -1.76 20.44
C ASP A 83 -7.88 -2.13 21.74
N GLN A 84 -6.55 -1.99 21.73
CA GLN A 84 -5.67 -2.29 22.87
C GLN A 84 -5.23 -1.05 23.65
N SER A 85 -5.62 0.13 23.22
CA SER A 85 -5.21 1.41 23.80
C SER A 85 -6.42 2.16 24.37
N ALA A 86 -6.23 2.97 25.41
CA ALA A 86 -7.34 3.71 26.01
C ALA A 86 -7.77 4.88 25.12
N ASN A 87 -6.83 5.44 24.35
CA ASN A 87 -7.05 6.55 23.44
C ASN A 87 -5.98 6.57 22.33
N ILE A 88 -6.14 7.48 21.36
CA ILE A 88 -5.22 7.62 20.22
C ILE A 88 -3.81 8.10 20.62
N VAL A 89 -3.67 8.88 21.70
CA VAL A 89 -2.36 9.39 22.15
C VAL A 89 -1.46 8.23 22.57
N ASP A 90 -1.99 7.21 23.26
CA ASP A 90 -1.23 6.02 23.63
C ASP A 90 -0.69 5.28 22.38
N VAL A 91 -1.49 5.22 21.31
CA VAL A 91 -1.07 4.60 20.03
C VAL A 91 0.01 5.45 19.36
N ILE A 92 -0.15 6.77 19.36
CA ILE A 92 0.85 7.70 18.82
C ILE A 92 2.17 7.56 19.59
N GLU A 93 2.15 7.49 20.92
CA GLU A 93 3.37 7.34 21.71
C GLU A 93 4.11 6.04 21.38
N ARG A 94 3.39 4.92 21.29
CA ARG A 94 3.95 3.61 20.92
C ARG A 94 4.56 3.61 19.50
N THR A 95 3.85 4.20 18.54
CA THR A 95 4.32 4.26 17.15
C THR A 95 5.45 5.28 16.95
N ALA A 96 5.42 6.41 17.65
CA ALA A 96 6.46 7.44 17.61
C ALA A 96 7.78 6.97 18.24
N GLN A 97 7.71 6.07 19.23
CA GLN A 97 8.88 5.40 19.78
C GLN A 97 9.51 4.38 18.81
N ARG A 98 8.92 4.18 17.63
CA ARG A 98 9.34 3.20 16.61
C ARG A 98 9.50 1.80 17.17
N GLU A 99 8.64 1.43 18.12
CA GLU A 99 8.56 0.07 18.59
C GLU A 99 8.26 -0.85 17.38
N PRO A 100 8.98 -1.99 17.24
CA PRO A 100 8.74 -2.90 16.14
C PRO A 100 7.37 -3.57 16.32
N ILE A 101 6.34 -2.98 15.71
CA ILE A 101 4.97 -3.50 15.71
C ILE A 101 4.86 -4.50 14.56
N PRO A 102 4.74 -5.81 14.83
CA PRO A 102 4.63 -6.81 13.78
C PRO A 102 3.29 -6.72 13.07
N VAL A 103 3.31 -6.92 11.76
CA VAL A 103 2.12 -6.93 10.91
C VAL A 103 1.82 -8.36 10.48
N THR A 104 0.57 -8.79 10.64
CA THR A 104 0.11 -10.09 10.14
C THR A 104 0.02 -10.05 8.62
N ILE A 105 0.76 -10.95 7.95
CA ILE A 105 0.98 -10.97 6.49
C ILE A 105 -0.11 -11.74 5.75
#